data_AF-A0A2N4S791-F1
#
_entry.id   AF-A0A2N4S791-F1
#
_cell.length_a   1.000
_cell.length_b   1.000
_cell.length_c   1.000
_cell.angle_alpha   90.00
_cell.angle_beta   90.00
_cell.angle_gamma   90.00
#
_symmetry.space_group_name_H-M   'P 1'
#
loop_
_entity.id
_entity.type
_entity.pdbx_description
1 polymer ?
#
loop_
_entity_poly.entity_id
_entity_poly.type
_entity_poly.pdbx_seq_one_letter_code
_entity_poly.pdbx_strand_id
1 'polypeptide(L)'
;MKMKKIGILAFIALLTMSFSVMAQDTARQKTTSREMKWTAAQRAEQMAKQLDLTAEQKEQVEKVLEKQDAQRAKQMATAREMRETQQATREEMRAERQKQIEANDAELEQIIGKEKMDQWKAIRAERMKNMRNGNGMRGNRPKAGR
;
A
#
# COMPACT_ATOMS: atom_id res chain seq x y z
N MET A 1 -57.10 -43.58 2.06
CA MET A 1 -55.72 -43.15 1.75
C MET A 1 -55.77 -41.79 1.08
N LYS A 2 -54.79 -40.91 1.38
CA LYS A 2 -54.46 -39.66 0.66
C LYS A 2 -55.58 -38.60 0.74
N MET A 3 -55.55 -37.69 1.71
CA MET A 3 -55.34 -36.25 1.45
C MET A 3 -55.16 -35.50 2.80
N LYS A 4 -54.08 -35.75 3.53
CA LYS A 4 -53.66 -34.93 4.69
C LYS A 4 -52.17 -34.59 4.69
N LYS A 5 -51.46 -34.88 3.58
CA LYS A 5 -50.01 -34.71 3.44
C LYS A 5 -49.62 -33.73 2.33
N ILE A 6 -50.58 -33.03 1.70
CA ILE A 6 -50.30 -32.09 0.60
C ILE A 6 -50.11 -30.65 1.14
N GLY A 7 -50.78 -30.29 2.25
CA GLY A 7 -50.63 -28.95 2.85
C GLY A 7 -49.21 -28.66 3.35
N ILE A 8 -48.50 -29.67 3.86
CA ILE A 8 -47.14 -29.52 4.39
C ILE A 8 -46.11 -29.37 3.25
N LEU A 9 -46.32 -30.06 2.11
CA LEU A 9 -45.42 -29.94 0.95
C LEU A 9 -45.55 -28.59 0.23
N ALA A 10 -46.74 -27.99 0.20
CA ALA A 10 -46.94 -26.65 -0.36
C ALA A 10 -46.30 -25.54 0.49
N PHE A 11 -46.23 -25.72 1.82
CA PHE A 11 -45.57 -24.77 2.72
C PHE A 11 -44.04 -24.80 2.61
N ILE A 12 -43.46 -25.98 2.37
CA ILE A 12 -42.01 -26.16 2.19
C ILE A 12 -41.53 -25.58 0.84
N ALA A 13 -42.34 -25.65 -0.21
CA ALA A 13 -42.02 -25.08 -1.52
C ALA A 13 -42.03 -23.53 -1.55
N LEU A 14 -42.85 -22.90 -0.70
CA LEU A 14 -42.87 -21.43 -0.55
C LEU A 14 -41.71 -20.90 0.31
N LEU A 15 -41.11 -21.73 1.17
CA LEU A 15 -39.98 -21.33 2.02
C LEU A 15 -38.65 -21.22 1.26
N THR A 16 -38.51 -21.92 0.12
CA THR A 16 -37.26 -21.94 -0.66
C THR A 16 -37.07 -20.75 -1.61
N MET A 17 -38.10 -19.93 -1.84
CA MET A 17 -37.99 -18.74 -2.68
C MET A 17 -37.55 -17.47 -1.93
N SER A 18 -37.41 -17.51 -0.60
CA SER A 18 -37.06 -16.33 0.21
C SER A 18 -35.57 -16.10 0.43
N PHE A 19 -34.68 -16.91 -0.14
CA PHE A 19 -33.23 -16.68 -0.09
C PHE A 19 -32.67 -16.21 -1.43
N SER A 20 -33.39 -15.30 -2.11
CA SER A 20 -32.79 -14.48 -3.15
C SER A 20 -31.87 -13.44 -2.51
N VAL A 21 -30.59 -13.82 -2.43
CA VAL A 21 -29.45 -12.95 -2.73
C VAL A 21 -29.46 -11.57 -2.05
N MET A 22 -28.98 -11.52 -0.82
CA MET A 22 -28.16 -10.38 -0.35
C MET A 22 -26.72 -10.89 -0.15
N ALA A 23 -26.10 -11.39 -1.22
CA ALA A 23 -24.70 -11.83 -1.22
C ALA A 23 -23.78 -10.90 -2.04
N GLN A 24 -24.29 -9.79 -2.57
CA GLN A 24 -23.51 -8.88 -3.41
C GLN A 24 -23.59 -7.40 -3.03
N ASP A 25 -24.22 -7.07 -1.91
CA ASP A 25 -24.09 -5.75 -1.28
C ASP A 25 -23.10 -5.77 -0.11
N THR A 26 -22.00 -6.52 -0.26
CA THR A 26 -20.74 -5.89 0.12
C THR A 26 -20.54 -4.74 -0.85
N ALA A 27 -21.25 -3.63 -0.60
CA ALA A 27 -20.78 -2.30 -0.92
C ALA A 27 -19.30 -2.37 -0.63
N ARG A 28 -18.52 -2.43 -1.72
CA ARG A 28 -17.08 -2.41 -1.68
C ARG A 28 -16.82 -1.07 -1.03
N GLN A 29 -16.70 -1.09 0.30
CA GLN A 29 -16.42 0.07 1.09
C GLN A 29 -15.12 0.51 0.48
N LYS A 30 -15.25 1.54 -0.37
CA LYS A 30 -14.15 2.22 -1.00
C LYS A 30 -13.50 2.80 0.24
N THR A 31 -12.59 2.01 0.82
CA THR A 31 -11.68 2.47 1.85
C THR A 31 -11.02 3.62 1.13
N THR A 32 -11.56 4.81 1.36
CA THR A 32 -10.88 6.06 1.19
C THR A 32 -9.69 5.86 2.09
N SER A 33 -8.64 5.28 1.49
CA SER A 33 -7.36 5.14 2.12
C SER A 33 -6.95 6.58 2.32
N ARG A 34 -7.32 7.11 3.48
CA ARG A 34 -6.75 8.32 4.02
C ARG A 34 -5.36 7.90 4.48
N GLU A 35 -4.56 7.43 3.52
CA GLU A 35 -3.12 7.49 3.61
C GLU A 35 -2.88 8.96 3.88
N MET A 36 -2.59 9.29 5.13
CA MET A 36 -1.88 10.52 5.42
C MET A 36 -0.60 10.38 4.60
N LYS A 37 -0.57 10.94 3.40
CA LYS A 37 0.64 11.07 2.61
C LYS A 37 1.50 12.03 3.40
N TRP A 38 2.53 11.48 4.03
CA TRP A 38 3.49 12.32 4.74
C TRP A 38 4.10 13.29 3.74
N THR A 39 4.16 14.56 4.09
CA THR A 39 4.79 15.57 3.24
C THR A 39 6.31 15.32 3.16
N ALA A 40 7.00 15.96 2.23
CA ALA A 40 8.46 15.93 2.19
C ALA A 40 9.06 16.44 3.50
N ALA A 41 8.54 17.56 4.03
CA ALA A 41 8.91 18.12 5.33
C ALA A 41 8.79 17.10 6.48
N GLN A 42 7.64 16.43 6.61
CA GLN A 42 7.41 15.45 7.68
C GLN A 42 8.35 14.24 7.59
N ARG A 43 8.67 13.80 6.36
CA ARG A 43 9.61 12.70 6.16
C ARG A 43 11.05 13.12 6.41
N ALA A 44 11.43 14.33 6.00
CA ALA A 44 12.74 14.91 6.31
C ALA A 44 12.91 15.06 7.82
N GLU A 45 11.88 15.50 8.54
CA GLU A 45 11.89 15.60 10.00
C GLU A 45 12.04 14.23 10.67
N GLN A 46 11.30 13.22 10.22
CA GLN A 46 11.46 11.86 10.75
C GLN A 46 12.85 11.30 10.46
N MET A 47 13.37 11.52 9.24
CA MET A 47 14.70 11.09 8.85
C MET A 47 15.76 11.78 9.71
N ALA A 48 15.60 13.09 9.95
CA ALA A 48 16.47 13.84 10.83
C ALA A 48 16.45 13.32 12.26
N LYS A 49 15.29 12.94 12.80
CA LYS A 49 15.20 12.31 14.13
C LYS A 49 15.84 10.91 14.18
N GLN A 50 15.70 10.13 13.11
CA GLN A 50 16.23 8.76 13.06
C GLN A 50 17.73 8.70 12.84
N LEU A 51 18.25 9.65 12.07
CA LEU A 51 19.65 9.71 11.66
C LEU A 51 20.39 10.85 12.36
N ASP A 52 19.78 11.55 13.31
CA ASP A 52 20.37 12.69 14.01
C ASP A 52 21.03 13.70 13.04
N LEU A 53 20.24 14.17 12.06
CA LEU A 53 20.72 15.09 11.01
C LEU A 53 20.69 16.55 11.51
N THR A 54 21.62 17.36 11.02
CA THR A 54 21.63 18.80 11.30
C THR A 54 20.46 19.50 10.61
N ALA A 55 20.14 20.73 11.04
CA ALA A 55 19.06 21.53 10.44
C ALA A 55 19.32 21.80 8.95
N GLU A 56 20.57 22.05 8.56
CA GLU A 56 20.97 22.27 7.16
C GLU A 56 20.82 21.00 6.32
N GLN A 57 21.27 19.85 6.84
CA GLN A 57 21.11 18.56 6.15
C GLN A 57 19.63 18.19 6.00
N LYS A 58 18.80 18.48 7.01
CA LYS A 58 17.35 18.27 6.94
C LYS A 58 16.71 19.08 5.81
N GLU A 59 17.06 20.36 5.66
CA GLU A 59 16.52 21.21 4.59
C GLU A 59 16.93 20.69 3.19
N GLN A 60 18.18 20.24 3.05
CA GLN A 60 18.66 19.63 1.81
C GLN A 60 17.93 18.32 1.49
N VAL A 61 17.74 17.46 2.51
CA VAL A 61 16.94 16.23 2.38
C VAL A 61 15.49 16.53 2.01
N GLU A 62 14.89 17.58 2.56
CA GLU A 62 13.52 17.99 2.23
C GLU A 62 13.38 18.31 0.74
N LYS A 63 14.27 19.15 0.18
CA LYS A 63 14.28 19.49 -1.26
C LYS A 63 14.45 18.26 -2.15
N VAL A 64 15.32 17.33 -1.74
CA VAL A 64 15.51 16.06 -2.44
C VAL A 64 14.23 15.22 -2.41
N LEU A 65 13.57 15.12 -1.25
CA LEU A 65 12.33 14.36 -1.10
C LEU A 65 11.15 14.96 -1.89
N GLU A 66 11.08 16.28 -2.02
CA GLU A 66 10.08 16.95 -2.87
C GLU A 66 10.25 16.60 -4.35
N LYS A 67 11.47 16.72 -4.86
CA LYS A 67 11.82 16.35 -6.23
C LYS A 67 11.50 14.88 -6.52
N GLN A 68 11.87 13.98 -5.60
CA GLN A 68 11.60 12.55 -5.70
C GLN A 68 10.09 12.24 -5.70
N ASP A 69 9.32 12.96 -4.89
CA ASP A 69 7.87 12.76 -4.83
C ASP A 69 7.16 13.22 -6.10
N ALA A 70 7.57 14.34 -6.67
CA ALA A 70 7.06 14.80 -7.96
C ALA A 70 7.34 13.78 -9.08
N GLN A 71 8.56 13.23 -9.11
CA GLN A 71 8.93 12.18 -10.07
C GLN A 71 8.13 10.90 -9.85
N ARG A 72 7.98 10.46 -8.60
CA ARG A 72 7.17 9.28 -8.26
C ARG A 72 5.71 9.47 -8.62
N ALA A 73 5.14 10.66 -8.44
CA ALA A 73 3.75 10.96 -8.80
C ALA A 73 3.52 10.82 -10.30
N LYS A 74 4.41 11.39 -11.13
CA LYS A 74 4.37 11.26 -12.59
C LYS A 74 4.43 9.79 -13.03
N GLN A 75 5.32 9.02 -12.43
CA GLN A 75 5.46 7.60 -12.76
C GLN A 75 4.30 6.74 -12.30
N MET A 76 3.68 7.08 -11.16
CA MET A 76 2.48 6.38 -10.74
C MET A 76 1.31 6.67 -11.69
N ALA A 77 1.26 7.85 -12.30
CA ALA A 77 0.30 8.16 -13.35
C ALA A 77 0.57 7.34 -14.62
N THR A 78 1.80 7.36 -15.15
CA THR A 78 2.15 6.57 -16.34
C THR A 78 2.01 5.06 -16.09
N ALA A 79 2.39 4.56 -14.92
CA ALA A 79 2.20 3.16 -14.54
C ALA A 79 0.72 2.75 -14.47
N ARG A 80 -0.18 3.68 -14.12
CA ARG A 80 -1.63 3.42 -14.13
C ARG A 80 -2.13 3.32 -15.57
N GLU A 81 -1.76 4.27 -16.42
CA GLU A 81 -2.11 4.26 -17.85
C GLU A 81 -1.60 3.00 -18.55
N MET A 82 -0.33 2.65 -18.35
CA MET A 82 0.29 1.45 -18.96
C MET A 82 -0.32 0.13 -18.47
N ARG A 83 -0.88 0.10 -17.26
CA ARG A 83 -1.63 -1.06 -16.74
C ARG A 83 -3.01 -1.16 -17.34
N GLU A 84 -3.67 -0.02 -17.56
CA GLU A 84 -4.96 0.03 -18.26
C GLU A 84 -4.82 -0.40 -19.72
N THR A 85 -3.70 -0.09 -20.38
CA THR A 85 -3.41 -0.52 -21.75
C THR A 85 -2.72 -1.89 -21.87
N GLN A 86 -2.43 -2.56 -20.75
CA GLN A 86 -1.64 -3.82 -20.67
C GLN A 86 -0.26 -3.78 -21.37
N GLN A 87 0.30 -2.58 -21.58
CA GLN A 87 1.54 -2.40 -22.35
C GLN A 87 2.81 -2.58 -21.53
N ALA A 88 2.77 -2.43 -20.21
CA ALA A 88 3.99 -2.52 -19.38
C ALA A 88 4.19 -3.91 -18.79
N THR A 89 5.37 -4.50 -19.02
CA THR A 89 5.77 -5.69 -18.28
C THR A 89 6.11 -5.32 -16.83
N ARG A 90 5.86 -6.24 -15.90
CA ARG A 90 6.21 -6.03 -14.48
C ARG A 90 7.72 -5.84 -14.27
N GLU A 91 8.53 -6.33 -15.19
CA GLU A 91 10.00 -6.29 -15.12
C GLU A 91 10.55 -4.93 -15.51
N GLU A 92 10.05 -4.32 -16.59
CA GLU A 92 10.43 -2.96 -17.00
C GLU A 92 10.13 -1.94 -15.89
N MET A 93 8.92 -2.02 -15.31
CA MET A 93 8.52 -1.15 -14.20
C MET A 93 9.38 -1.35 -12.95
N ARG A 94 9.91 -2.57 -12.73
CA ARG A 94 10.84 -2.86 -11.62
C ARG A 94 12.22 -2.28 -11.90
N ALA A 95 12.74 -2.48 -13.10
CA ALA A 95 14.04 -1.99 -13.51
C ALA A 95 14.11 -0.45 -13.46
N GLU A 96 13.08 0.22 -13.98
CA GLU A 96 12.99 1.69 -13.94
C GLU A 96 12.94 2.22 -12.50
N ARG A 97 12.18 1.54 -11.63
CA ARG A 97 12.11 1.87 -10.20
C ARG A 97 13.45 1.68 -9.51
N GLN A 98 14.15 0.59 -9.80
CA GLN A 98 15.44 0.29 -9.17
C GLN A 98 16.49 1.35 -9.51
N LYS A 99 16.59 1.73 -10.80
CA LYS A 99 17.49 2.81 -11.26
C LYS A 99 17.26 4.12 -10.52
N GLN A 100 16.00 4.45 -10.25
CA GLN A 100 15.67 5.67 -9.52
C GLN A 100 15.99 5.58 -8.04
N ILE A 101 15.75 4.43 -7.41
CA ILE A 101 16.14 4.24 -6.01
C ILE A 101 17.64 4.46 -5.88
N GLU A 102 18.44 3.91 -6.80
CA GLU A 102 19.89 4.08 -6.82
C GLU A 102 20.30 5.55 -7.03
N ALA A 103 19.70 6.25 -8.00
CA ALA A 103 19.96 7.67 -8.23
C ALA A 103 19.60 8.54 -7.01
N ASN A 104 18.46 8.24 -6.38
CA ASN A 104 17.97 8.92 -5.19
C ASN A 104 18.86 8.66 -3.97
N ASP A 105 19.33 7.42 -3.82
CA ASP A 105 20.24 7.04 -2.74
C ASP A 105 21.60 7.72 -2.90
N ALA A 106 22.09 7.88 -4.13
CA ALA A 106 23.32 8.62 -4.40
C ALA A 106 23.19 10.12 -4.06
N GLU A 107 22.07 10.76 -4.42
CA GLU A 107 21.80 12.17 -4.07
C GLU A 107 21.67 12.35 -2.55
N LEU A 108 21.02 11.41 -1.85
CA LEU A 108 20.94 11.40 -0.39
C LEU A 108 22.30 11.19 0.26
N GLU A 109 23.10 10.24 -0.22
CA GLU A 109 24.43 9.93 0.33
C GLU A 109 25.38 11.15 0.29
N GLN A 110 25.27 11.99 -0.74
CA GLN A 110 26.03 13.25 -0.82
C GLN A 110 25.65 14.26 0.27
N ILE A 111 24.42 14.21 0.77
CA ILE A 111 23.89 15.17 1.75
C ILE A 111 24.11 14.67 3.19
N ILE A 112 23.74 13.42 3.46
CA ILE A 112 23.76 12.86 4.82
C ILE A 112 25.08 12.12 5.13
N GLY A 113 25.90 11.86 4.12
CA GLY A 113 27.13 11.09 4.23
C GLY A 113 26.91 9.57 4.26
N LYS A 114 28.00 8.83 4.06
CA LYS A 114 27.98 7.37 3.92
C LYS A 114 27.47 6.64 5.17
N GLU A 115 27.89 7.09 6.35
CA GLU A 115 27.51 6.47 7.63
C GLU A 115 26.00 6.54 7.89
N LYS A 116 25.39 7.73 7.70
CA LYS A 116 23.94 7.91 7.87
C LYS A 116 23.16 7.21 6.74
N MET A 117 23.74 7.12 5.54
CA MET A 117 23.15 6.38 4.44
C MET A 117 23.07 4.87 4.72
N ASP A 118 24.11 4.30 5.33
CA ASP A 118 24.11 2.88 5.72
C ASP A 118 23.07 2.59 6.81
N GLN A 119 22.95 3.47 7.81
CA GLN A 119 21.87 3.41 8.81
C GLN A 119 20.49 3.50 8.15
N TRP A 120 20.32 4.41 7.19
CA TRP A 120 19.07 4.56 6.45
C TRP A 120 18.72 3.31 5.63
N LYS A 121 19.70 2.69 4.97
CA LYS A 121 19.53 1.41 4.25
C LYS A 121 19.10 0.29 5.19
N ALA A 122 19.70 0.20 6.38
CA ALA A 122 19.33 -0.78 7.39
C ALA A 122 17.87 -0.60 7.85
N ILE A 123 17.46 0.63 8.19
CA ILE A 123 16.09 0.97 8.57
C ILE A 123 15.11 0.61 7.45
N ARG A 124 15.46 0.91 6.19
CA ARG A 124 14.64 0.59 5.02
C ARG A 124 14.48 -0.92 4.83
N ALA A 125 15.58 -1.67 4.95
CA ALA A 125 15.58 -3.13 4.84
C ALA A 125 14.72 -3.78 5.94
N GLU A 126 14.80 -3.26 7.16
CA GLU A 126 13.98 -3.72 8.27
C GLU A 126 12.49 -3.47 8.02
N ARG A 127 12.11 -2.26 7.59
CA ARG A 127 10.72 -1.96 7.19
C ARG A 127 10.22 -2.91 6.10
N MET A 128 11.03 -3.15 5.07
CA MET A 128 10.71 -4.10 3.99
C MET A 128 10.51 -5.52 4.51
N LYS A 129 11.37 -5.99 5.41
CA LYS A 129 11.26 -7.30 6.06
C LYS A 129 9.96 -7.40 6.87
N ASN A 130 9.63 -6.37 7.64
CA ASN A 130 8.42 -6.33 8.46
C ASN A 130 7.14 -6.33 7.61
N MET A 131 7.16 -5.67 6.44
CA MET A 131 6.07 -5.74 5.46
C MET A 131 5.94 -7.15 4.86
N ARG A 132 7.06 -7.78 4.47
CA ARG A 132 7.08 -9.13 3.89
C ARG A 132 6.63 -10.21 4.87
N ASN A 133 6.96 -10.06 6.15
CA ASN A 133 6.58 -11.00 7.21
C ASN A 133 5.11 -10.87 7.64
N GLY A 134 4.31 -10.03 6.99
CA GLY A 134 2.87 -9.90 7.22
C GLY A 134 2.48 -9.08 8.45
N ASN A 135 3.46 -8.59 9.22
CA ASN A 135 3.21 -7.71 10.37
C ASN A 135 2.70 -6.31 9.95
N GLY A 136 2.81 -5.96 8.67
CA GLY A 136 2.31 -4.70 8.11
C GLY A 136 0.87 -4.72 7.58
N MET A 137 0.22 -5.89 7.41
CA MET A 137 -1.10 -5.97 6.75
C MET A 137 -2.06 -7.06 7.27
N ARG A 138 -1.67 -7.83 8.30
CA ARG A 138 -2.56 -8.83 8.96
C ARG A 138 -3.07 -8.39 10.35
N GLY A 139 -2.96 -7.11 10.68
CA GLY A 139 -3.27 -6.58 12.01
C GLY A 139 -4.70 -6.11 12.25
N ASN A 140 -5.71 -6.47 11.45
CA ASN A 140 -7.11 -6.12 11.81
C ASN A 140 -8.22 -7.00 11.19
N ARG A 141 -7.98 -8.28 10.90
CA ARG A 141 -9.09 -9.23 10.73
C ARG A 141 -9.25 -9.96 12.06
N PRO A 142 -10.27 -9.66 12.89
CA PRO A 142 -10.59 -10.56 14.00
C PRO A 142 -10.78 -11.94 13.40
N LYS A 143 -10.02 -12.92 13.90
CA LYS A 143 -10.32 -14.33 13.62
C LYS A 143 -11.70 -14.57 14.20
N ALA A 144 -12.74 -14.56 13.37
CA ALA A 144 -14.02 -15.14 13.73
C ALA A 144 -13.71 -16.57 14.19
N GLY A 145 -13.98 -16.83 15.46
CA GLY A 145 -13.69 -18.07 16.14
C GLY A 145 -14.42 -19.25 15.51
N ARG A 146 -13.85 -20.42 15.81
CA ARG A 146 -14.34 -21.79 15.60
C ARG A 146 -15.85 -21.95 15.65
#